data_AF-A0A7X8Y7I1-F1
#
_entry.id   AF-A0A7X8Y7I1-F1
#
_cell.length_a   1.000
_cell.length_b   1.000
_cell.length_c   1.000
_cell.angle_alpha   90.00
_cell.angle_beta   90.00
_cell.angle_gamma   90.00
#
_symmetry.space_group_name_H-M   'P 1'
#
loop_
_entity.id
_entity.type
_entity.pdbx_description
1 polymer ?
#
loop_
_entity_poly.entity_id
_entity_poly.type
_entity_poly.pdbx_seq_one_letter_code
_entity_poly.pdbx_strand_id
1 'polypeptide(L)' 'MAPKVETKNSKSASRENIAFIRQMLGELHQVAEKEKADMLCYLIEMAYVEAGELHSRM' A
#
# COMPACT_ATOMS: atom_id res chain seq x y z
N MET A 1 -30.52 20.12 -4.59
CA MET A 1 -30.24 18.66 -4.57
C MET A 1 -28.87 18.48 -3.93
N ALA A 2 -28.81 18.11 -2.66
CA ALA A 2 -27.53 17.84 -2.00
C ALA A 2 -26.97 16.51 -2.55
N PRO A 3 -25.67 16.39 -2.84
CA PRO A 3 -25.12 15.14 -3.31
C PRO A 3 -25.17 14.15 -2.15
N LYS A 4 -25.78 12.99 -2.39
CA LYS A 4 -25.72 11.86 -1.47
C LYS A 4 -24.24 11.49 -1.32
N VAL A 5 -23.70 11.61 -0.12
CA VAL A 5 -22.43 10.99 0.25
C VAL A 5 -22.69 9.49 0.20
N GLU A 6 -22.42 8.90 -0.96
CA GLU A 6 -22.46 7.46 -1.14
C GLU A 6 -21.43 6.87 -0.18
N THR A 7 -21.92 6.26 0.89
CA THR A 7 -21.14 5.43 1.80
C THR A 7 -20.71 4.19 1.01
N LYS A 8 -19.74 4.33 0.12
CA LYS A 8 -19.12 3.20 -0.57
C LYS A 8 -18.45 2.34 0.50
N ASN A 9 -19.10 1.20 0.73
CA ASN A 9 -18.64 0.01 1.46
C ASN A 9 -17.22 0.14 2.02
N SER A 10 -17.07 0.47 3.30
CA SER A 10 -15.77 0.75 3.95
C SER A 10 -14.72 -0.34 3.72
N LYS A 11 -15.14 -1.61 3.56
CA LYS A 11 -14.27 -2.74 3.23
C LYS A 11 -13.62 -2.64 1.85
N SER A 12 -14.36 -2.20 0.82
CA SER A 12 -13.78 -2.05 -0.52
C SER A 12 -12.79 -0.89 -0.57
N ALA A 13 -13.12 0.22 0.10
CA ALA A 13 -12.21 1.35 0.26
C ALA A 13 -10.91 0.95 0.99
N SER A 14 -11.00 0.15 2.06
CA SER A 14 -9.81 -0.36 2.74
C SER A 14 -8.96 -1.26 1.83
N ARG A 15 -9.57 -2.14 1.03
CA ARG A 15 -8.85 -3.04 0.12
C ARG A 15 -8.13 -2.27 -0.99
N GLU A 16 -8.79 -1.25 -1.55
CA GLU A 16 -8.21 -0.30 -2.51
C GLU A 16 -7.04 0.49 -1.89
N ASN A 17 -7.19 0.98 -0.66
CA ASN A 17 -6.13 1.70 0.04
C ASN A 17 -4.90 0.81 0.29
N ILE A 18 -5.08 -0.46 0.68
CA ILE A 18 -3.96 -1.39 0.85
C ILE A 18 -3.27 -1.67 -0.49
N ALA A 19 -4.02 -1.84 -1.58
CA ALA A 19 -3.43 -2.01 -2.90
C ALA A 19 -2.59 -0.78 -3.31
N PHE A 20 -3.10 0.41 -3.03
CA PHE A 20 -2.39 1.67 -3.27
C PHE A 20 -1.10 1.79 -2.44
N ILE A 21 -1.15 1.48 -1.15
CA ILE A 21 0.04 1.43 -0.28
C ILE A 21 1.08 0.47 -0.85
N ARG A 22 0.64 -0.69 -1.32
CA ARG A 22 1.52 -1.71 -1.88
C ARG A 22 2.23 -1.23 -3.15
N GLN A 23 1.54 -0.47 -4.01
CA GLN A 23 2.16 0.18 -5.16
C GLN A 23 3.22 1.20 -4.72
N MET A 24 2.89 2.09 -3.77
CA MET A 24 3.83 3.10 -3.27
C MET A 24 5.09 2.48 -2.66
N LEU A 25 4.96 1.36 -1.93
CA LEU A 25 6.10 0.64 -1.38
C LEU A 25 7.04 0.12 -2.49
N GLY A 26 6.48 -0.36 -3.61
CA GLY A 26 7.28 -0.75 -4.77
C GLY A 26 8.05 0.41 -5.39
N GLU A 27 7.42 1.58 -5.51
CA GLU A 27 8.09 2.80 -6.01
C GLU A 27 9.19 3.28 -5.05
N LEU A 28 8.93 3.27 -3.74
CA LEU A 28 9.90 3.66 -2.71
C LEU A 28 11.09 2.70 -2.65
N HIS A 29 10.90 1.41 -2.88
CA HIS A 29 11.99 0.43 -2.95
C HIS A 29 13.00 0.82 -4.03
N GLN A 30 12.52 1.15 -5.23
CA GLN A 30 13.38 1.57 -6.33
C GLN A 30 14.17 2.85 -6.02
N VAL A 31 13.59 3.77 -5.24
CA VAL A 31 14.29 4.98 -4.79
C VAL A 31 15.36 4.62 -3.76
N ALA A 32 15.04 3.79 -2.76
CA ALA A 32 15.98 3.36 -1.73
C ALA A 32 17.17 2.57 -2.32
N GLU A 33 16.92 1.72 -3.33
CA GLU A 33 17.96 0.99 -4.04
C GLU A 33 18.94 1.92 -4.75
N LYS A 34 18.45 2.99 -5.39
CA LYS A 34 19.31 3.99 -6.07
C LYS A 34 20.24 4.71 -5.09
N GLU A 35 19.77 4.93 -3.87
CA GLU A 35 20.54 5.57 -2.79
C GLU A 35 21.43 4.58 -2.02
N LYS A 36 21.43 3.29 -2.38
CA LYS A 36 22.17 2.21 -1.68
C LYS A 36 21.84 2.14 -0.18
N ALA A 37 20.58 2.37 0.16
CA ALA A 37 20.10 2.37 1.53
C ALA A 37 19.61 0.97 1.94
N ASP A 38 20.53 0.02 2.13
CA ASP A 38 20.22 -1.42 2.26
C ASP A 38 19.19 -1.74 3.37
N MET A 39 19.36 -1.15 4.56
CA MET A 39 18.42 -1.32 5.67
C MET A 39 17.03 -0.76 5.35
N LEU A 40 16.96 0.33 4.58
CA LEU A 40 15.68 0.92 4.16
C LEU A 40 15.01 0.05 3.09
N CYS A 41 15.76 -0.49 2.12
CA CYS A 41 15.24 -1.45 1.14
C CYS A 41 14.60 -2.65 1.84
N TYR A 42 15.32 -3.23 2.82
CA TYR A 42 14.81 -4.35 3.61
C TYR A 42 13.48 -4.02 4.31
N LEU A 43 13.40 -2.87 4.98
CA LEU A 43 12.16 -2.47 5.67
C LEU A 43 10.99 -2.24 4.70
N ILE A 44 11.25 -1.65 3.53
CA ILE A 44 10.25 -1.43 2.49
C ILE A 44 9.78 -2.77 1.90
N GLU A 45 10.70 -3.70 1.63
CA GLU A 45 10.38 -5.02 1.11
C GLU A 45 9.52 -5.82 2.11
N MET A 46 9.90 -5.81 3.39
CA MET A 46 9.10 -6.47 4.44
C MET A 46 7.70 -5.86 4.55
N ALA A 47 7.58 -4.52 4.48
CA ALA A 47 6.28 -3.85 4.48
C ALA A 47 5.45 -4.19 3.21
N TYR A 48 6.09 -4.35 2.06
CA TYR A 48 5.42 -4.74 0.81
C TYR A 48 4.82 -6.15 0.89
N VAL A 49 5.56 -7.09 1.47
CA VAL A 49 5.10 -8.45 1.72
C VAL A 49 3.91 -8.44 2.69
N GLU A 50 4.03 -7.74 3.82
CA GLU A 50 2.97 -7.65 4.83
C GLU A 50 1.69 -6.99 4.28
N ALA A 51 1.82 -5.91 3.49
CA ALA A 51 0.69 -5.28 2.81
C ALA A 51 -0.01 -6.25 1.84
N GLY A 52 0.76 -7.16 1.24
CA GLY A 52 0.23 -8.20 0.38
C GLY A 52 -0.57 -9.27 1.09
N GLU A 53 -0.01 -9.77 2.19
CA GLU A 53 -0.69 -10.68 3.10
C GLU A 53 -1.98 -10.07 3.63
N LEU A 54 -1.94 -8.80 4.06
CA LEU A 54 -3.11 -8.07 4.52
C LEU A 54 -4.16 -7.93 3.40
N HIS A 55 -3.76 -7.55 2.19
CA HIS A 55 -4.69 -7.44 1.06
C HIS A 55 -5.38 -8.77 0.72
N SER A 56 -4.67 -9.89 0.85
CA SER A 56 -5.21 -11.23 0.56
C SER A 56 -6.27 -11.67 1.59
N ARG A 57 -6.16 -11.20 2.84
CA ARG A 57 -7.05 -11.56 3.95
C ARG A 57 -8.35 -10.73 4.02
N MET A 58 -8.52 -9.74 3.15
CA MET A 58 -9.66 -8.81 3.11
C MET A 58 -10.71 -9.16 2.05
#